data_AF-A0A2T4TZB8-F1
#
_entry.id   AF-A0A2T4TZB8-F1
#
_cell.length_a   1.000
_cell.length_b   1.000
_cell.length_c   1.000
_cell.angle_alpha   90.00
_cell.angle_beta   90.00
_cell.angle_gamma   90.00
#
_symmetry.space_group_name_H-M   'P 1'
#
loop_
_entity.id
_entity.type
_entity.pdbx_description
1 polymer ?
#
loop_
_entity_poly.entity_id
_entity_poly.type
_entity_poly.pdbx_seq_one_letter_code
_entity_poly.pdbx_strand_id
1 'polypeptide(L)'
;MRQTSETVTVSRLLLRDTSGDYPLALLAALVFATPAWSLTRRGRVFAVTVGLLILTQFLSLLVNIEYTKLWPQKTAAGIVVSLDYSKAKMILFDWLYAFLEFMGRGFFALLLYFGAIALVWGRPEPGSMKGSVGRNEPCPCGSGIKTKRCCGR
;
A
#
# COMPACT_ATOMS: atom_id res chain seq x y z
N MET A 1 -47.30 2.40 -10.94
CA MET A 1 -46.16 1.52 -10.57
C MET A 1 -44.87 1.99 -11.26
N ARG A 2 -44.37 3.19 -10.96
CA ARG A 2 -43.14 3.76 -11.60
C ARG A 2 -42.06 4.21 -10.61
N GLN A 3 -42.39 4.29 -9.32
CA GLN A 3 -41.50 4.84 -8.27
C GLN A 3 -40.56 3.78 -7.63
N THR A 4 -40.77 2.49 -7.88
CA THR A 4 -39.93 1.42 -7.34
C THR A 4 -38.66 1.18 -8.15
N SER A 5 -38.62 1.56 -9.43
CA SER A 5 -37.43 1.36 -10.28
C SER A 5 -36.36 2.42 -10.04
N GLU A 6 -36.72 3.67 -9.80
CA GLU A 6 -35.74 4.75 -9.55
C GLU A 6 -35.00 4.56 -8.22
N THR A 7 -35.71 4.18 -7.16
CA THR A 7 -35.14 3.95 -5.82
C THR A 7 -34.14 2.79 -5.82
N VAL A 8 -34.43 1.68 -6.50
CA VAL A 8 -33.48 0.54 -6.61
C VAL A 8 -32.22 0.92 -7.38
N THR A 9 -32.33 1.81 -8.37
CA THR A 9 -31.20 2.24 -9.20
C THR A 9 -30.26 3.18 -8.43
N VAL A 10 -30.83 4.10 -7.63
CA VAL A 10 -30.05 5.01 -6.77
C VAL A 10 -29.33 4.26 -5.66
N SER A 11 -29.97 3.27 -5.01
CA SER A 11 -29.32 2.47 -3.98
C SER A 11 -28.18 1.59 -4.50
N ARG A 12 -28.28 1.08 -5.74
CA ARG A 12 -27.18 0.32 -6.38
C ARG A 12 -25.99 1.20 -6.77
N LEU A 13 -26.23 2.44 -7.19
CA LEU A 13 -25.18 3.42 -7.49
C LEU A 13 -24.36 3.75 -6.23
N LEU A 14 -25.04 4.05 -5.11
CA LEU A 14 -24.36 4.35 -3.84
C LEU A 14 -23.58 3.15 -3.27
N LEU A 15 -24.09 1.92 -3.43
CA LEU A 15 -23.35 0.72 -3.01
C LEU A 15 -22.11 0.45 -3.88
N ARG A 16 -22.19 0.77 -5.18
CA ARG A 16 -21.06 0.63 -6.10
C ARG A 16 -19.96 1.66 -5.82
N ASP A 17 -20.34 2.91 -5.50
CA ASP A 17 -19.41 3.98 -5.15
C ASP A 17 -18.75 3.78 -3.79
N THR A 18 -19.43 3.09 -2.88
CA THR A 18 -18.81 2.68 -1.62
C THR A 18 -17.84 1.52 -1.87
N SER A 19 -18.26 0.41 -2.49
CA SER A 19 -17.47 -0.84 -2.58
C SER A 19 -16.12 -0.81 -3.33
N GLY A 20 -15.75 0.29 -3.99
CA GLY A 20 -14.70 0.30 -5.02
C GLY A 20 -13.25 0.40 -4.52
N ASP A 21 -12.95 1.26 -3.55
CA ASP A 21 -11.57 1.72 -3.32
C ASP A 21 -11.26 1.99 -1.84
N TYR A 22 -11.13 0.94 -1.04
CA TYR A 22 -10.68 1.06 0.36
C TYR A 22 -9.21 0.74 0.66
N PRO A 23 -8.26 0.63 -0.30
CA PRO A 23 -6.92 0.14 0.03
C PRO A 23 -6.20 1.06 1.02
N LEU A 24 -6.43 2.38 0.95
CA LEU A 24 -5.81 3.35 1.85
C LEU A 24 -6.43 3.31 3.26
N ALA A 25 -7.76 3.28 3.36
CA ALA A 25 -8.46 3.22 4.64
C ALA A 25 -8.16 1.91 5.37
N LEU A 26 -8.15 0.78 4.65
CA LEU A 26 -7.78 -0.52 5.18
C LEU A 26 -6.33 -0.54 5.65
N LEU A 27 -5.40 -0.03 4.84
CA LEU A 27 -3.99 0.02 5.21
C LEU A 27 -3.75 0.93 6.43
N ALA A 28 -4.40 2.09 6.50
CA ALA A 28 -4.36 2.96 7.66
C ALA A 28 -4.87 2.25 8.91
N ALA A 29 -6.05 1.63 8.84
CA ALA A 29 -6.63 0.89 9.96
C ALA A 29 -5.68 -0.22 10.46
N LEU A 30 -5.09 -1.01 9.55
CA LEU A 30 -4.17 -2.09 9.88
C LEU A 30 -2.89 -1.58 10.55
N VAL A 31 -2.26 -0.52 10.02
CA VAL A 31 -1.02 0.04 10.58
C VAL A 31 -1.25 0.74 11.92
N PHE A 32 -2.39 1.41 12.10
CA PHE A 32 -2.72 2.04 13.39
C PHE A 32 -3.09 1.02 14.45
N ALA A 33 -3.78 -0.06 14.07
CA ALA A 33 -4.14 -1.14 14.97
C ALA A 33 -2.94 -1.97 15.46
N THR A 34 -1.77 -1.90 14.81
CA THR A 34 -0.59 -2.70 15.18
C THR A 34 0.02 -2.19 16.50
N PRO A 35 -0.13 -2.89 17.64
CA PRO A 35 0.23 -2.32 18.95
C PRO A 35 1.74 -2.34 19.22
N ALA A 36 2.50 -3.23 18.57
CA ALA A 36 3.89 -3.52 18.89
C ALA A 36 4.93 -2.50 18.38
N TRP A 37 4.52 -1.50 17.60
CA TRP A 37 5.42 -0.55 16.94
C TRP A 37 5.37 0.84 17.59
N SER A 38 6.52 1.52 17.64
CA SER A 38 6.61 2.94 18.01
C SER A 38 5.88 3.82 16.99
N LEU A 39 5.52 5.05 17.39
CA LEU A 39 4.81 6.00 16.53
C LEU A 39 5.61 6.36 15.27
N THR A 40 6.94 6.49 15.42
CA THR A 40 7.88 6.78 14.31
C THR A 40 7.96 5.63 13.31
N ARG A 41 8.03 4.38 13.80
CA ARG A 41 8.01 3.20 12.94
C ARG A 41 6.68 3.05 12.21
N ARG A 42 5.55 3.24 12.89
CA ARG A 42 4.21 3.21 12.26
C ARG A 42 4.13 4.24 11.14
N GLY A 43 4.55 5.48 11.41
CA GLY A 43 4.59 6.54 10.41
C GLY A 43 5.45 6.21 9.20
N ARG A 44 6.65 5.65 9.41
CA ARG A 44 7.56 5.26 8.32
C ARG A 44 7.01 4.10 7.49
N VAL A 45 6.49 3.06 8.14
CA VAL A 45 5.88 1.91 7.46
C VAL A 45 4.65 2.35 6.67
N PHE A 46 3.79 3.17 7.26
CA PHE A 46 2.64 3.76 6.59
C PHE A 46 3.06 4.57 5.38
N ALA A 47 4.02 5.49 5.52
CA ALA A 47 4.49 6.32 4.40
C ALA A 47 5.06 5.49 3.24
N VAL A 48 5.90 4.48 3.53
CA VAL A 48 6.47 3.60 2.50
C VAL A 48 5.39 2.79 1.79
N THR A 49 4.46 2.21 2.55
CA THR A 49 3.39 1.39 1.98
C THR A 49 2.38 2.21 1.18
N VAL A 50 2.05 3.43 1.64
CA VAL A 50 1.25 4.39 0.85
C VAL A 50 1.98 4.81 -0.42
N GLY A 51 3.29 5.08 -0.36
CA GLY A 51 4.08 5.39 -1.55
C GLY A 51 4.07 4.25 -2.57
N LEU A 52 4.20 3.00 -2.11
CA LEU A 52 4.09 1.81 -2.98
C LEU A 52 2.69 1.68 -3.59
N LEU A 53 1.62 1.91 -2.81
CA LEU A 53 0.26 1.93 -3.34
C LEU A 53 0.08 2.97 -4.45
N ILE A 54 0.57 4.19 -4.24
CA ILE A 54 0.50 5.26 -5.25
C ILE A 54 1.25 4.85 -6.52
N LEU A 55 2.46 4.29 -6.38
CA LEU A 55 3.24 3.81 -7.51
C LEU A 55 2.50 2.73 -8.31
N THR A 56 1.84 1.81 -7.63
CA THR A 56 1.01 0.77 -8.28
C THR A 56 -0.19 1.39 -9.01
N GLN A 57 -0.80 2.44 -8.47
CA GLN A 57 -1.89 3.16 -9.16
C GLN A 57 -1.40 3.87 -10.42
N PHE A 58 -0.24 4.53 -10.36
CA PHE A 58 0.39 5.11 -11.55
C PHE A 58 0.70 4.05 -12.61
N LEU A 59 1.22 2.89 -12.19
CA LEU A 59 1.47 1.78 -13.11
C LEU A 59 0.16 1.27 -13.75
N SER A 60 -0.91 1.12 -12.97
CA SER A 60 -2.24 0.74 -13.47
C SER A 60 -2.77 1.74 -14.49
N LEU A 61 -2.62 3.04 -14.24
CA LEU A 61 -2.99 4.09 -15.18
C LEU A 61 -2.23 3.96 -16.51
N LEU A 62 -0.90 3.78 -16.46
CA LEU A 62 -0.08 3.62 -17.66
C LEU A 62 -0.46 2.37 -18.46
N VAL A 63 -0.70 1.26 -17.77
CA VAL A 63 -1.16 0.02 -18.40
C VAL A 63 -2.52 0.21 -19.05
N ASN A 64 -3.45 0.92 -18.40
CA ASN A 64 -4.76 1.22 -18.94
C ASN A 64 -4.68 2.08 -20.22
N ILE A 65 -3.82 3.11 -20.21
CA ILE A 65 -3.58 3.96 -21.40
C ILE A 65 -3.06 3.13 -22.57
N GLU A 66 -2.07 2.28 -22.34
CA GLU A 66 -1.54 1.41 -23.41
C GLU A 66 -2.54 0.33 -23.84
N TYR A 67 -3.29 -0.24 -22.89
CA TYR A 67 -4.33 -1.21 -23.18
C TYR A 67 -5.40 -0.62 -24.09
N THR A 68 -5.96 0.55 -23.74
CA THR A 68 -7.03 1.21 -24.51
C THR A 68 -6.60 1.59 -25.93
N LYS A 69 -5.32 1.90 -26.17
CA LYS A 69 -4.79 2.15 -27.53
C LYS A 69 -4.83 0.91 -28.43
N LEU A 70 -4.77 -0.29 -27.85
CA LEU A 70 -4.76 -1.56 -28.60
C LEU A 70 -6.17 -1.98 -29.04
N TRP A 71 -7.23 -1.35 -28.50
CA TRP A 71 -8.60 -1.71 -28.82
C TRP A 71 -9.07 -1.06 -30.12
N PRO A 72 -9.68 -1.84 -31.04
CA PRO A 72 -10.19 -1.32 -32.30
C PRO A 72 -11.26 -0.26 -32.05
N GLN A 73 -11.08 0.93 -32.62
CA GLN A 73 -12.05 2.03 -32.51
C GLN A 73 -12.98 2.01 -33.72
N LYS A 74 -14.29 2.08 -33.48
CA LYS A 74 -15.29 2.24 -34.53
C LYS A 74 -15.37 3.72 -34.89
N THR A 75 -14.93 4.09 -36.08
CA THR A 75 -15.07 5.44 -36.63
C THR A 75 -16.04 5.45 -37.81
N ALA A 76 -16.46 6.64 -38.25
CA ALA A 76 -17.34 6.80 -39.41
C ALA A 76 -16.75 6.21 -40.71
N ALA A 77 -15.42 6.03 -40.77
CA ALA A 77 -14.70 5.43 -41.88
C ALA A 77 -14.52 3.90 -41.76
N GLY A 78 -15.01 3.27 -40.68
CA GLY A 78 -14.87 1.84 -40.43
C GLY A 78 -14.18 1.52 -39.09
N ILE A 79 -13.64 0.30 -38.97
CA ILE A 79 -12.86 -0.11 -37.79
C ILE A 79 -11.40 0.27 -38.03
N VAL A 80 -10.86 1.17 -37.21
CA VAL A 80 -9.44 1.53 -37.25
C VAL A 80 -8.69 0.81 -36.13
N VAL A 81 -7.60 0.16 -36.51
CA VAL A 81 -6.66 -0.53 -35.61
C VAL A 81 -5.36 0.27 -35.59
N SER A 82 -4.74 0.43 -34.42
CA SER A 82 -3.47 1.14 -34.28
C SER A 82 -2.36 0.51 -35.15
N LEU A 83 -1.51 1.34 -35.77
CA LEU A 83 -0.35 0.85 -36.55
C LEU A 83 0.60 -0.04 -35.74
N ASP A 84 0.69 0.18 -34.42
CA ASP A 84 1.51 -0.57 -33.46
C ASP A 84 0.85 -1.88 -32.94
N TYR A 85 -0.11 -2.43 -33.68
CA TYR A 85 -0.82 -3.64 -33.27
C TYR A 85 0.08 -4.88 -33.38
N SER A 86 0.29 -5.53 -32.24
CA SER A 86 0.94 -6.84 -32.14
C SER A 86 0.13 -7.74 -31.22
N LYS A 87 -0.14 -8.99 -31.64
CA LYS A 87 -0.85 -9.99 -30.81
C LYS A 87 -0.15 -10.23 -29.47
N ALA A 88 1.19 -10.26 -29.48
CA ALA A 88 1.97 -10.44 -28.27
C ALA A 88 1.80 -9.26 -27.31
N LYS A 89 1.80 -8.02 -27.83
CA LYS A 89 1.57 -6.81 -27.03
C LYS A 89 0.16 -6.82 -26.43
N MET A 90 -0.86 -7.19 -27.22
CA MET A 90 -2.23 -7.31 -26.74
C MET A 90 -2.35 -8.31 -25.58
N ILE A 91 -1.82 -9.53 -25.75
CA ILE A 91 -1.85 -10.56 -24.69
C ILE A 91 -1.13 -10.08 -23.43
N LEU A 92 0.05 -9.46 -23.57
CA LEU A 92 0.82 -8.95 -22.44
C LEU A 92 0.05 -7.89 -21.65
N PHE A 93 -0.49 -6.87 -22.33
CA PHE A 93 -1.22 -5.79 -21.67
C PHE A 93 -2.57 -6.24 -21.12
N ASP A 94 -3.22 -7.22 -21.74
CA ASP A 94 -4.46 -7.82 -21.22
C ASP A 94 -4.21 -8.56 -19.89
N TRP A 95 -3.16 -9.39 -19.84
CA TRP A 95 -2.74 -10.05 -18.60
C TRP A 95 -2.32 -9.04 -17.53
N LEU A 96 -1.57 -8.01 -17.90
CA LEU A 96 -1.10 -7.00 -16.96
C LEU A 96 -2.25 -6.14 -16.42
N TYR A 97 -3.20 -5.78 -17.27
CA TYR A 97 -4.43 -5.10 -16.90
C TYR A 97 -5.26 -5.97 -15.94
N ALA A 98 -5.52 -7.23 -16.29
CA ALA A 98 -6.28 -8.15 -15.46
C ALA A 98 -5.62 -8.37 -14.10
N PHE A 99 -4.28 -8.53 -14.08
CA PHE A 99 -3.51 -8.66 -12.84
C PHE A 99 -3.64 -7.41 -11.96
N LEU A 100 -3.43 -6.22 -12.52
CA LEU A 100 -3.49 -4.96 -11.77
C LEU A 100 -4.92 -4.65 -11.30
N GLU A 101 -5.94 -4.98 -12.09
CA GLU A 101 -7.34 -4.81 -11.68
C GLU A 101 -7.72 -5.77 -10.55
N PHE A 102 -7.29 -7.04 -10.64
CA PHE A 102 -7.58 -8.05 -9.62
C PHE A 102 -6.81 -7.81 -8.32
N MET A 103 -5.52 -7.50 -8.41
CA MET A 103 -4.66 -7.28 -7.24
C MET A 103 -4.81 -5.86 -6.66
N GLY A 104 -5.04 -4.85 -7.50
CA GLY A 104 -5.01 -3.43 -7.11
C GLY A 104 -6.20 -2.96 -6.28
N ARG A 105 -7.36 -3.63 -6.36
CA ARG A 105 -8.60 -3.20 -5.67
C ARG A 105 -8.66 -3.44 -4.16
N GLY A 106 -7.60 -4.00 -3.56
CA GLY A 106 -7.50 -4.12 -2.10
C GLY A 106 -6.55 -5.20 -1.61
N PHE A 107 -6.34 -6.24 -2.41
CA PHE A 107 -5.41 -7.33 -2.06
C PHE A 107 -3.97 -6.82 -1.92
N PHE A 108 -3.57 -5.85 -2.76
CA PHE A 108 -2.23 -5.27 -2.72
C PHE A 108 -1.95 -4.52 -1.40
N ALA A 109 -2.93 -3.83 -0.83
CA ALA A 109 -2.77 -3.19 0.48
C ALA A 109 -2.51 -4.22 1.59
N LEU A 110 -3.18 -5.37 1.53
CA LEU A 110 -2.96 -6.49 2.44
C LEU A 110 -1.55 -7.07 2.29
N LEU A 111 -1.10 -7.31 1.05
CA LEU A 111 0.25 -7.81 0.75
C LEU A 111 1.33 -6.85 1.26
N LEU A 112 1.17 -5.55 1.04
CA LEU A 112 2.10 -4.54 1.53
C LEU A 112 2.15 -4.51 3.05
N TYR A 113 1.00 -4.64 3.72
CA TYR A 113 0.93 -4.71 5.18
C TYR A 113 1.62 -5.97 5.73
N PHE A 114 1.32 -7.16 5.20
CA PHE A 114 1.95 -8.40 5.63
C PHE A 114 3.45 -8.43 5.31
N GLY A 115 3.86 -7.90 4.16
CA GLY A 115 5.27 -7.73 3.80
C GLY A 115 5.98 -6.78 4.76
N ALA A 116 5.35 -5.67 5.14
CA ALA A 116 5.88 -4.77 6.14
C ALA A 116 6.00 -5.44 7.51
N ILE A 117 5.00 -6.22 7.93
CA ILE A 117 5.10 -7.04 9.15
C ILE A 117 6.29 -7.99 9.04
N ALA A 118 6.38 -8.81 8.01
CA ALA A 118 7.44 -9.81 7.86
C ALA A 118 8.85 -9.20 7.91
N LEU A 119 9.02 -8.00 7.33
CA LEU A 119 10.32 -7.32 7.28
C LEU A 119 10.68 -6.57 8.58
N VAL A 120 9.68 -6.12 9.33
CA VAL A 120 9.85 -5.20 10.46
C VAL A 120 9.64 -5.88 11.81
N TRP A 121 8.96 -7.03 11.83
CA TRP A 121 8.73 -7.81 13.04
C TRP A 121 10.05 -8.25 13.68
N GLY A 122 10.20 -8.00 14.97
CA GLY A 122 11.42 -8.35 15.71
C GLY A 122 12.66 -7.48 15.43
N ARG A 123 12.64 -6.55 14.47
CA ARG A 123 13.77 -5.63 14.26
C ARG A 123 13.81 -4.55 15.35
N PRO A 124 14.95 -4.31 16.02
CA PRO A 124 15.08 -3.20 16.96
C PRO A 124 14.95 -1.85 16.25
N GLU A 125 14.45 -0.82 16.94
CA GLU A 125 14.29 0.53 16.37
C GLU A 125 15.66 1.07 15.90
N PRO A 126 15.80 1.55 14.65
CA PRO A 126 16.99 2.27 14.21
C PRO A 126 17.03 3.61 14.96
N GLY A 127 17.72 3.62 16.10
CA GLY A 127 17.69 4.71 17.08
C GLY A 127 17.72 4.25 18.54
N SER A 128 17.49 2.96 18.80
CA SER A 128 17.64 2.35 20.13
C SER A 128 19.12 2.19 20.58
N MET A 129 20.08 2.78 19.87
CA MET A 129 21.43 2.97 20.40
C MET A 129 21.48 4.29 21.17
N LYS A 130 20.92 4.27 22.38
CA LYS A 130 21.35 5.16 23.46
C LYS A 130 21.07 4.53 24.80
N GLY A 131 21.64 3.35 25.00
CA GLY A 131 21.99 2.90 26.34
C GLY A 131 23.25 3.62 26.81
N SER A 132 23.27 4.96 26.85
CA SER A 132 24.20 5.60 27.78
C SER A 132 23.66 5.22 29.15
N VAL A 133 24.25 4.21 29.78
CA VAL A 133 23.88 3.77 31.13
C VAL A 133 23.65 5.01 31.96
N GLY A 134 22.44 5.15 32.49
CA GLY A 134 22.04 6.37 33.17
C GLY A 134 23.06 6.70 34.26
N ARG A 135 23.40 7.98 34.46
CA ARG A 135 24.42 8.39 35.45
C ARG A 135 24.17 7.78 36.85
N ASN A 136 22.91 7.50 37.18
CA ASN A 136 22.48 6.91 38.44
C ASN A 136 22.21 5.40 38.38
N GLU A 137 22.26 4.76 37.21
CA GLU A 137 22.13 3.31 37.07
C GLU A 137 23.38 2.58 37.63
N PRO A 138 23.27 1.29 37.97
CA PRO A 138 24.40 0.49 38.38
C PRO A 138 25.50 0.49 37.31
N CYS A 139 26.77 0.56 37.74
CA CYS A 139 27.90 0.53 36.81
C CYS A 139 27.88 -0.77 35.98
N PRO A 140 28.04 -0.70 34.65
CA PRO A 140 28.12 -1.89 33.79
C PRO A 140 29.38 -2.74 34.06
N CYS A 141 30.33 -2.22 34.83
CA CYS A 141 31.52 -2.91 35.31
C CYS A 141 31.26 -3.91 36.46
N GLY A 142 30.03 -4.01 36.98
CA GLY A 142 29.66 -4.96 38.03
C GLY A 142 30.03 -4.53 39.46
N SER A 143 30.48 -3.29 39.67
CA SER A 143 30.91 -2.78 40.98
C SER A 143 29.76 -2.50 41.97
N GLY A 144 28.50 -2.59 41.53
CA GLY A 144 27.32 -2.32 42.35
C GLY A 144 27.09 -0.84 42.71
N ILE A 145 28.02 0.06 42.36
CA ILE A 145 27.91 1.51 42.58
C ILE A 145 27.40 2.26 41.34
N LYS A 146 26.83 3.46 41.54
CA LYS A 146 26.24 4.28 40.46
C LYS A 146 27.29 4.66 39.40
N THR A 147 26.95 4.59 38.12
CA THR A 147 27.84 4.87 36.97
C THR A 147 28.62 6.18 37.10
N LYS A 148 27.97 7.27 37.55
CA LYS A 148 28.62 8.58 37.79
C LYS A 148 29.76 8.59 38.82
N ARG A 149 29.86 7.54 39.64
CA ARG A 149 30.89 7.39 40.69
C ARG A 149 31.94 6.33 40.35
N CYS A 150 31.80 5.63 39.23
CA CYS A 150 32.68 4.54 38.82
C CYS A 150 33.26 4.83 37.44
N CYS A 151 32.79 4.15 36.38
CA CYS A 151 33.29 4.32 35.01
C CYS A 151 32.83 5.62 34.31
N GLY A 152 31.89 6.38 34.88
CA GLY A 152 31.37 7.64 34.32
C GLY A 152 32.01 8.90 34.90
N ARG A 153 33.28 8.80 35.36
CA ARG A 153 34.13 9.94 35.70
C ARG A 153 34.91 10.41 34.48
#